data_AF-A0A968MJX3-F1
#
_entry.id   AF-A0A968MJX3-F1
#
_cell.length_a   1.000
_cell.length_b   1.000
_cell.length_c   1.000
_cell.angle_alpha   90.00
_cell.angle_beta   90.00
_cell.angle_gamma   90.00
#
_symmetry.space_group_name_H-M   'P 1'
#
loop_
_entity.id
_entity.type
_entity.pdbx_description
1 polymer ?
#
loop_
_entity_poly.entity_id
_entity_poly.type
_entity_poly.pdbx_seq_one_letter_code
_entity_poly.pdbx_strand_id
1 'polypeptide(L)'
;MFRNDYILFNSSITGKDAIHAVNINSGERFLALTGGFGFFNATVNGNQVLVENYIPNEYRLCRWDINEHDFKPLNERMINKDFYITPVVNRSGYGDIFSGFSKDTVRKPQKYYHLLNGLRFHSWSPVTTNNSYGAQVFADDALQQYSFSAMLMYNVNAKNGYGKVTANYSGFYPVFSLSAGTGFMSNIFRNAEDSLEFYSWQENSLAGRISIPVNLSRGAFFQNLEISAEYQSIFQRNIENIHLEDFDFGNGRFNTGGVSLSYLGYKQMSVRDFYPKFGALFRTGYEQTLTKSDYHGELFSFVFTGFLPGFFAHHSFRPGFAYEWQNPLLKYRGSYVFPGYMLYYRGYESVFYKELIKLSADYAFPFLLPRPCTGVGTLYKKNEGQCFCRFGKRRVRYFYQKLSFLRGRHPVRLQLLPFVKHH
;
A
#
# COMPACT_ATOMS: atom_id res chain seq x y z
N MET A 1 6.70 14.81 -30.26
CA MET A 1 6.05 16.04 -29.74
C MET A 1 6.12 17.13 -30.77
N PHE A 2 5.15 18.03 -30.78
CA PHE A 2 5.09 19.13 -31.73
C PHE A 2 5.69 20.39 -31.12
N ARG A 3 6.51 21.10 -31.90
CA ARG A 3 7.02 22.44 -31.59
C ARG A 3 7.09 23.21 -32.91
N ASN A 4 6.28 24.25 -33.05
CA ASN A 4 6.13 24.97 -34.31
C ASN A 4 5.91 23.99 -35.49
N ASP A 5 6.72 24.08 -36.53
CA ASP A 5 6.68 23.23 -37.72
C ASP A 5 7.52 21.94 -37.58
N TYR A 6 7.92 21.56 -36.35
CA TYR A 6 8.77 20.39 -36.12
C TYR A 6 8.15 19.35 -35.20
N ILE A 7 8.40 18.08 -35.52
CA ILE A 7 8.17 16.93 -34.64
C ILE A 7 9.49 16.55 -33.99
N LEU A 8 9.59 16.75 -32.68
CA LEU A 8 10.70 16.27 -31.86
C LEU A 8 10.47 14.83 -31.42
N PHE A 9 11.46 13.96 -31.58
CA PHE A 9 11.41 12.57 -31.18
C PHE A 9 12.80 12.06 -30.77
N ASN A 10 12.83 11.00 -29.96
CA ASN A 10 14.09 10.37 -29.57
C ASN A 10 14.51 9.34 -30.64
N SER A 11 15.79 9.31 -31.00
CA SER A 11 16.34 8.27 -31.88
C SER A 11 17.81 8.02 -31.56
N SER A 12 18.21 6.75 -31.69
CA SER A 12 19.59 6.30 -31.57
C SER A 12 20.27 6.07 -32.93
N ILE A 13 19.66 6.57 -34.02
CA ILE A 13 20.13 6.33 -35.39
C ILE A 13 21.56 6.83 -35.64
N THR A 14 22.06 7.78 -34.85
CA THR A 14 23.45 8.25 -34.93
C THR A 14 24.42 7.45 -34.05
N GLY A 15 24.02 6.27 -33.58
CA GLY A 15 24.81 5.40 -32.70
C GLY A 15 24.70 5.73 -31.21
N LYS A 16 23.88 6.71 -30.85
CA LYS A 16 23.65 7.17 -29.48
C LYS A 16 22.31 7.88 -29.41
N ASP A 17 21.60 7.74 -28.30
CA ASP A 17 20.32 8.40 -28.07
C ASP A 17 20.45 9.93 -28.06
N ALA A 18 19.68 10.56 -28.94
CA ALA A 18 19.63 11.98 -29.16
C ALA A 18 18.21 12.42 -29.51
N ILE A 19 17.92 13.71 -29.33
CA ILE A 19 16.66 14.28 -29.81
C ILE A 19 16.84 14.67 -31.27
N HIS A 20 15.98 14.13 -32.12
CA HIS A 20 15.86 14.45 -33.53
C HIS A 20 14.64 15.32 -33.77
N ALA A 21 14.65 16.05 -34.88
CA ALA A 21 13.53 16.81 -35.37
C ALA A 21 13.18 16.40 -36.80
N VAL A 22 11.89 16.40 -37.13
CA VAL A 22 11.39 16.31 -38.51
C VAL A 22 10.61 17.58 -38.79
N ASN A 23 10.92 18.29 -39.86
CA ASN A 23 10.08 19.37 -40.33
C ASN A 23 8.79 18.78 -40.91
N ILE A 24 7.63 19.27 -40.47
CA ILE A 24 6.31 18.75 -40.84
C ILE A 24 6.00 19.00 -42.31
N ASN A 25 6.47 20.13 -42.85
CA ASN A 25 6.17 20.56 -44.21
C ASN A 25 7.12 19.93 -45.24
N SER A 26 8.43 19.91 -44.97
CA SER A 26 9.44 19.38 -45.91
C SER A 26 9.75 17.90 -45.71
N GLY A 27 9.42 17.32 -44.54
CA GLY A 27 9.81 15.96 -44.17
C GLY A 27 11.30 15.79 -43.86
N GLU A 28 12.09 16.86 -43.94
CA GLU A 28 13.52 16.82 -43.68
C GLU A 28 13.81 16.49 -42.21
N ARG A 29 14.83 15.65 -42.01
CA ARG A 29 15.27 15.18 -40.69
C ARG A 29 16.47 15.97 -40.21
N PHE A 30 16.50 16.26 -38.93
CA PHE A 30 17.57 16.97 -38.27
C PHE A 30 17.98 16.26 -36.98
N LEU A 31 19.25 16.38 -36.64
CA LEU A 31 19.76 16.14 -35.29
C LEU A 31 19.61 17.43 -34.48
N ALA A 32 18.70 17.43 -33.52
CA ALA A 32 18.26 18.63 -32.82
C ALA A 32 19.02 18.86 -31.51
N LEU A 33 19.26 17.79 -30.72
CA LEU A 33 20.06 17.85 -29.50
C LEU A 33 20.86 16.56 -29.31
N THR A 34 22.17 16.68 -29.17
CA THR A 34 23.09 15.58 -28.86
C THR A 34 24.17 16.04 -27.89
N GLY A 35 24.74 15.12 -27.09
CA GLY A 35 25.77 15.42 -26.09
C GLY A 35 25.74 14.46 -24.90
N GLY A 36 26.72 14.50 -24.00
CA GLY A 36 26.75 13.68 -22.77
C GLY A 36 26.77 12.17 -23.01
N PHE A 37 25.95 11.39 -22.31
CA PHE A 37 25.67 9.97 -22.61
C PHE A 37 24.36 9.74 -23.36
N GLY A 38 23.53 10.79 -23.50
CA GLY A 38 22.36 10.78 -24.37
C GLY A 38 21.26 11.70 -23.84
N PHE A 39 20.35 12.10 -24.71
CA PHE A 39 19.18 12.89 -24.33
C PHE A 39 17.89 12.12 -24.65
N PHE A 40 16.95 12.15 -23.72
CA PHE A 40 15.74 11.33 -23.73
C PHE A 40 14.52 12.17 -23.37
N ASN A 41 13.33 11.62 -23.66
CA ASN A 41 12.05 12.08 -23.12
C ASN A 41 11.89 13.60 -23.12
N ALA A 42 12.13 14.22 -24.29
CA ALA A 42 11.82 15.63 -24.42
C ALA A 42 10.35 15.88 -23.99
N THR A 43 10.04 17.06 -23.49
CA THR A 43 8.68 17.47 -23.14
C THR A 43 8.56 18.96 -23.35
N VAL A 44 7.60 19.36 -24.17
CA VAL A 44 7.33 20.77 -24.46
C VAL A 44 6.31 21.29 -23.45
N ASN A 45 6.67 22.35 -22.73
CA ASN A 45 5.79 23.07 -21.82
C ASN A 45 5.84 24.56 -22.13
N GLY A 46 4.86 25.07 -22.88
CA GLY A 46 4.89 26.43 -23.39
C GLY A 46 6.13 26.64 -24.27
N ASN A 47 6.98 27.63 -23.93
CA ASN A 47 8.24 27.90 -24.63
C ASN A 47 9.46 27.11 -24.12
N GLN A 48 9.29 26.28 -23.11
CA GLN A 48 10.39 25.52 -22.52
C GLN A 48 10.33 24.07 -22.99
N VAL A 49 11.49 23.53 -23.37
CA VAL A 49 11.64 22.09 -23.60
C VAL A 49 12.43 21.52 -22.44
N LEU A 50 11.85 20.56 -21.73
CA LEU A 50 12.55 19.76 -20.73
C LEU A 50 13.05 18.49 -21.41
N VAL A 51 14.27 18.07 -21.10
CA VAL A 51 14.88 16.84 -21.61
C VAL A 51 15.53 16.10 -20.46
N GLU A 52 15.58 14.78 -20.54
CA GLU A 52 16.35 13.95 -19.62
C GLU A 52 17.74 13.72 -20.21
N ASN A 53 18.79 14.10 -19.50
CA ASN A 53 20.17 13.83 -19.87
C ASN A 53 20.68 12.64 -19.06
N TYR A 54 21.11 11.59 -19.76
CA TYR A 54 21.79 10.46 -19.11
C TYR A 54 23.24 10.84 -18.82
N ILE A 55 23.64 10.68 -17.57
CA ILE A 55 25.03 10.73 -17.10
C ILE A 55 25.37 9.39 -16.43
N PRO A 56 26.65 9.03 -16.22
CA PRO A 56 27.07 7.65 -15.92
C PRO A 56 26.28 6.91 -14.82
N ASN A 57 25.69 7.64 -13.88
CA ASN A 57 24.99 7.07 -12.73
C ASN A 57 23.54 7.57 -12.53
N GLU A 58 23.02 8.48 -13.36
CA GLU A 58 21.67 9.05 -13.17
C GLU A 58 21.11 9.74 -14.42
N TYR A 59 19.81 9.98 -14.42
CA TYR A 59 19.16 10.90 -15.36
C TYR A 59 18.96 12.26 -14.69
N ARG A 60 19.32 13.34 -15.37
CA ARG A 60 19.06 14.70 -14.94
C ARG A 60 18.06 15.37 -15.86
N LEU A 61 17.04 15.99 -15.25
CA LEU A 61 16.18 16.91 -15.98
C LEU A 61 16.96 18.18 -16.30
N CYS A 62 17.07 18.48 -17.58
CA CYS A 62 17.69 19.68 -18.11
C CYS A 62 16.64 20.50 -18.84
N ARG A 63 16.73 21.82 -18.69
CA ARG A 63 16.02 22.73 -19.57
C ARG A 63 16.85 22.90 -20.84
N TRP A 64 16.21 22.70 -21.98
CA TRP A 64 16.76 22.98 -23.30
C TRP A 64 16.05 24.20 -23.85
N ASP A 65 16.80 25.31 -23.95
CA ASP A 65 16.36 26.50 -24.67
C ASP A 65 16.55 26.23 -26.16
N ILE A 66 15.48 25.76 -26.79
CA ILE A 66 15.49 25.29 -28.17
C ILE A 66 15.66 26.46 -29.15
N ASN A 67 16.61 26.33 -30.06
CA ASN A 67 16.78 27.21 -31.20
C ASN A 67 16.86 26.35 -32.47
N GLU A 68 15.87 26.48 -33.35
CA GLU A 68 15.72 25.65 -34.55
C GLU A 68 16.86 25.88 -35.55
N HIS A 69 17.55 27.03 -35.49
CA HIS A 69 18.73 27.29 -36.32
C HIS A 69 19.94 26.43 -35.95
N ASP A 70 19.96 25.86 -34.73
CA ASP A 70 21.05 24.98 -34.28
C ASP A 70 20.85 23.54 -34.75
N PHE A 71 19.73 23.23 -35.40
CA PHE A 71 19.41 21.90 -35.90
C PHE A 71 20.30 21.54 -37.07
N LYS A 72 20.99 20.40 -36.96
CA LYS A 72 21.91 19.93 -37.99
C LYS A 72 21.15 18.97 -38.92
N PRO A 73 21.11 19.21 -40.25
CA PRO A 73 20.49 18.27 -41.19
C PRO A 73 21.07 16.87 -41.01
N LEU A 74 20.19 15.88 -40.87
CA LEU A 74 20.59 14.49 -40.72
C LEU A 74 21.08 13.98 -42.08
N ASN A 75 22.38 13.73 -42.19
CA ASN A 75 22.98 13.16 -43.40
C ASN A 75 23.27 11.66 -43.21
N GLU A 76 23.45 10.94 -44.33
CA GLU A 76 23.73 9.49 -44.30
C GLU A 76 25.00 9.12 -43.53
N ARG A 77 26.00 10.01 -43.48
CA ARG A 77 27.26 9.77 -42.75
C ARG A 77 27.06 9.78 -41.24
N MET A 78 26.03 10.46 -40.75
CA MET A 78 25.66 10.47 -39.34
C MET A 78 24.87 9.23 -38.95
N ILE A 79 24.30 8.49 -39.90
CA ILE A 79 23.55 7.27 -39.64
C ILE A 79 24.54 6.16 -39.30
N ASN A 80 24.51 5.71 -38.05
CA ASN A 80 25.24 4.53 -37.65
C ASN A 80 24.44 3.29 -38.12
N LYS A 81 25.01 2.56 -39.09
CA LYS A 81 24.42 1.32 -39.61
C LYS A 81 24.59 0.14 -38.64
N ASP A 82 25.55 0.25 -37.72
CA ASP A 82 25.80 -0.72 -36.67
C ASP A 82 25.20 -0.23 -35.36
N PHE A 83 23.91 -0.51 -35.17
CA PHE A 83 23.25 -0.28 -33.88
C PHE A 83 24.02 -0.97 -32.75
N TYR A 84 24.03 -0.38 -31.56
CA TYR A 84 24.71 -0.94 -30.39
C TYR A 84 24.26 -2.37 -30.04
N ILE A 85 23.06 -2.76 -30.49
CA ILE A 85 22.52 -4.12 -30.32
C ILE A 85 23.01 -5.09 -31.41
N THR A 86 23.50 -4.61 -32.56
CA THR A 86 23.95 -5.44 -33.69
C THR A 86 25.03 -6.45 -33.28
N PRO A 87 26.07 -6.08 -32.49
CA PRO A 87 27.03 -7.07 -31.98
C PRO A 87 26.39 -8.11 -31.05
N VAL A 88 25.36 -7.74 -30.28
CA VAL A 88 24.63 -8.64 -29.39
C VAL A 88 23.77 -9.62 -30.20
N VAL A 89 22.99 -9.11 -31.17
CA VAL A 89 22.19 -9.92 -32.08
C VAL A 89 23.08 -10.92 -32.84
N ASN A 90 24.21 -10.44 -33.38
CA ASN A 90 25.13 -11.25 -34.16
C ASN A 90 25.91 -12.28 -33.31
N ARG A 91 26.29 -11.94 -32.07
CA ARG A 91 27.02 -12.89 -31.18
C ARG A 91 26.12 -13.95 -30.56
N SER A 92 24.89 -13.59 -30.23
CA SER A 92 23.98 -14.47 -29.51
C SER A 92 23.19 -15.41 -30.42
N GLY A 93 23.37 -15.31 -31.74
CA GLY A 93 22.59 -16.10 -32.70
C GLY A 93 21.09 -15.83 -32.59
N TYR A 94 20.70 -14.64 -32.09
CA TYR A 94 19.30 -14.24 -32.05
C TYR A 94 18.87 -13.98 -33.50
N GLY A 95 18.31 -15.00 -34.13
CA GLY A 95 17.60 -14.84 -35.40
C GLY A 95 16.37 -13.94 -35.20
N ASP A 96 15.82 -13.47 -36.32
CA ASP A 96 14.51 -12.82 -36.29
C ASP A 96 13.52 -13.78 -35.62
N ILE A 97 12.99 -13.40 -34.45
CA ILE A 97 12.02 -14.22 -33.70
C ILE A 97 10.74 -14.46 -34.50
N PHE A 98 10.53 -13.71 -35.60
CA PHE A 98 9.45 -13.88 -36.56
C PHE A 98 9.84 -14.74 -37.77
N SER A 99 11.13 -15.05 -38.00
CA SER A 99 11.59 -15.84 -39.16
C SER A 99 11.04 -17.27 -39.21
N GLY A 100 10.54 -17.80 -38.09
CA GLY A 100 9.87 -19.10 -37.98
C GLY A 100 8.34 -19.03 -37.85
N PHE A 101 7.76 -17.83 -37.79
CA PHE A 101 6.31 -17.68 -37.76
C PHE A 101 5.78 -17.68 -39.18
N SER A 102 5.13 -18.78 -39.57
CA SER A 102 4.20 -18.77 -40.69
C SER A 102 3.17 -17.66 -40.44
N LYS A 103 3.02 -16.74 -41.42
CA LYS A 103 1.97 -15.70 -41.45
C LYS A 103 0.56 -16.27 -41.24
N ASP A 104 0.39 -17.59 -41.39
CA ASP A 104 -0.88 -18.31 -41.37
C ASP A 104 -1.10 -19.21 -40.16
N THR A 105 -0.31 -19.08 -39.08
CA THR A 105 -0.66 -19.77 -37.83
C THR A 105 -1.79 -19.02 -37.13
N VAL A 106 -2.97 -19.00 -37.75
CA VAL A 106 -4.22 -18.55 -37.14
C VAL A 106 -4.54 -19.55 -36.02
N ARG A 107 -3.96 -19.32 -34.85
CA ARG A 107 -4.34 -20.06 -33.65
C ARG A 107 -5.79 -19.72 -33.37
N LYS A 108 -6.69 -20.69 -33.58
CA LYS A 108 -8.09 -20.54 -33.21
C LYS A 108 -8.14 -20.21 -31.71
N PRO A 109 -8.75 -19.08 -31.30
CA PRO A 109 -8.91 -18.77 -29.89
C PRO A 109 -9.59 -19.95 -29.19
N GLN A 110 -8.94 -20.51 -28.18
CA GLN A 110 -9.53 -21.53 -27.34
C GLN A 110 -9.95 -20.90 -26.01
N LYS A 111 -11.01 -21.45 -25.40
CA LYS A 111 -11.44 -21.03 -24.07
C LYS A 111 -10.32 -21.35 -23.07
N TYR A 112 -9.81 -20.31 -22.41
CA TYR A 112 -8.80 -20.46 -21.37
C TYR A 112 -9.48 -20.72 -20.02
N TYR A 113 -9.14 -21.85 -19.39
CA TYR A 113 -9.68 -22.22 -18.08
C TYR A 113 -8.70 -21.78 -16.98
N HIS A 114 -8.92 -20.56 -16.47
CA HIS A 114 -8.03 -19.89 -15.51
C HIS A 114 -7.69 -20.74 -14.28
N LEU A 115 -8.69 -21.36 -13.63
CA LEU A 115 -8.48 -22.15 -12.42
C LEU A 115 -7.76 -23.49 -12.65
N LEU A 116 -7.88 -24.07 -13.84
CA LEU A 116 -7.29 -25.40 -14.14
C LEU A 116 -5.87 -25.29 -14.68
N ASN A 117 -5.55 -24.22 -15.44
CA ASN A 117 -4.32 -24.14 -16.23
C ASN A 117 -3.50 -22.86 -15.97
N GLY A 118 -3.89 -22.03 -15.00
CA GLY A 118 -3.35 -20.68 -14.83
C GLY A 118 -2.81 -20.34 -13.46
N LEU A 119 -3.28 -21.00 -12.39
CA LEU A 119 -2.92 -20.63 -11.02
C LEU A 119 -1.45 -20.94 -10.73
N ARG A 120 -0.69 -19.91 -10.31
CA ARG A 120 0.74 -20.01 -10.01
C ARG A 120 1.03 -19.37 -8.68
N PHE A 121 1.64 -20.14 -7.78
CA PHE A 121 2.32 -19.57 -6.62
C PHE A 121 3.50 -18.72 -7.09
N HIS A 122 3.59 -17.48 -6.62
CA HIS A 122 4.65 -16.56 -7.06
C HIS A 122 5.41 -15.90 -5.92
N SER A 123 4.80 -15.79 -4.74
CA SER A 123 5.44 -15.11 -3.61
C SER A 123 4.91 -15.58 -2.27
N TRP A 124 5.73 -15.32 -1.26
CA TRP A 124 5.38 -15.37 0.14
C TRP A 124 6.00 -14.17 0.84
N SER A 125 5.42 -13.75 1.95
CA SER A 125 5.90 -12.61 2.71
C SER A 125 5.75 -12.84 4.21
N PRO A 126 6.76 -12.50 5.03
CA PRO A 126 6.58 -12.43 6.47
C PRO A 126 5.62 -11.27 6.81
N VAL A 127 4.66 -11.53 7.69
CA VAL A 127 3.71 -10.52 8.16
C VAL A 127 4.02 -10.23 9.62
N THR A 128 4.32 -8.98 9.94
CA THR A 128 4.59 -8.57 11.32
C THR A 128 3.77 -7.36 11.69
N THR A 129 3.27 -7.35 12.92
CA THR A 129 2.70 -6.18 13.59
C THR A 129 3.45 -5.97 14.91
N ASN A 130 3.07 -4.97 15.71
CA ASN A 130 3.75 -4.74 16.98
C ASN A 130 3.74 -5.96 17.92
N ASN A 131 2.67 -6.78 17.87
CA ASN A 131 2.45 -7.89 18.81
C ASN A 131 2.17 -9.22 18.11
N SER A 132 2.34 -9.31 16.79
CA SER A 132 2.04 -10.52 16.03
C SER A 132 3.08 -10.74 14.94
N TYR A 133 3.39 -12.00 14.68
CA TYR A 133 4.22 -12.42 13.55
C TYR A 133 3.53 -13.55 12.80
N GLY A 134 3.87 -13.71 11.53
CA GLY A 134 3.19 -14.63 10.65
C GLY A 134 3.81 -14.69 9.27
N ALA A 135 3.15 -15.42 8.40
CA ALA A 135 3.52 -15.55 7.00
C ALA A 135 2.26 -15.55 6.14
N GLN A 136 2.39 -15.02 4.93
CA GLN A 136 1.36 -15.06 3.90
C GLN A 136 1.96 -15.58 2.60
N VAL A 137 1.18 -16.37 1.88
CA VAL A 137 1.50 -16.89 0.54
C VAL A 137 0.49 -16.39 -0.48
N PHE A 138 0.94 -16.26 -1.73
CA PHE A 138 0.13 -15.73 -2.83
C PHE A 138 0.20 -16.62 -4.06
N ALA A 139 -0.95 -16.81 -4.69
CA ALA A 139 -1.06 -17.48 -5.97
C ALA A 139 -2.08 -16.78 -6.86
N ASP A 140 -1.70 -16.47 -8.10
CA ASP A 140 -2.54 -15.77 -9.06
C ASP A 140 -2.59 -16.53 -10.38
N ASP A 141 -3.66 -16.36 -11.15
CA ASP A 141 -3.63 -16.75 -12.54
C ASP A 141 -2.86 -15.73 -13.41
N ALA A 142 -2.51 -16.12 -14.63
CA ALA A 142 -1.70 -15.30 -15.53
C ALA A 142 -2.31 -13.92 -15.86
N LEU A 143 -3.63 -13.78 -15.79
CA LEU A 143 -4.33 -12.51 -16.02
C LEU A 143 -4.72 -11.79 -14.71
N GLN A 144 -4.39 -12.34 -13.55
CA GLN A 144 -4.79 -11.82 -12.23
C GLN A 144 -6.32 -11.60 -12.13
N GLN A 145 -7.10 -12.46 -12.77
CA GLN A 145 -8.55 -12.57 -12.64
C GLN A 145 -8.95 -13.34 -11.39
N TYR A 146 -8.14 -14.33 -10.99
CA TYR A 146 -8.28 -15.08 -9.76
C TYR A 146 -7.01 -14.94 -8.94
N SER A 147 -7.16 -14.41 -7.72
CA SER A 147 -6.06 -14.21 -6.78
C SER A 147 -6.35 -14.89 -5.45
N PHE A 148 -5.44 -15.74 -5.02
CA PHE A 148 -5.54 -16.51 -3.79
C PHE A 148 -4.44 -16.11 -2.82
N SER A 149 -4.79 -16.04 -1.54
CA SER A 149 -3.81 -15.90 -0.47
C SER A 149 -4.17 -16.75 0.74
N ALA A 150 -3.15 -17.25 1.42
CA ALA A 150 -3.29 -17.90 2.71
C ALA A 150 -2.34 -17.26 3.71
N MET A 151 -2.84 -16.94 4.89
CA MET A 151 -2.12 -16.24 5.95
C MET A 151 -2.22 -17.02 7.25
N LEU A 152 -1.12 -17.12 7.97
CA LEU A 152 -1.05 -17.59 9.35
C LEU A 152 -0.41 -16.51 10.20
N MET A 153 -0.99 -16.21 11.36
CA MET A 153 -0.49 -15.24 12.31
C MET A 153 -0.54 -15.79 13.73
N TYR A 154 0.44 -15.41 14.54
CA TYR A 154 0.50 -15.68 15.96
C TYR A 154 0.64 -14.37 16.72
N ASN A 155 -0.21 -14.14 17.72
CA ASN A 155 -0.14 -12.98 18.61
C ASN A 155 0.60 -13.36 19.90
N VAL A 156 1.68 -12.66 20.17
CA VAL A 156 2.58 -12.93 21.30
C VAL A 156 1.94 -12.57 22.63
N ASN A 157 1.19 -11.46 22.69
CA ASN A 157 0.56 -11.00 23.92
C ASN A 157 -0.62 -11.89 24.31
N ALA A 158 -1.43 -12.24 23.32
CA ALA A 158 -2.63 -13.05 23.50
C ALA A 158 -2.35 -14.56 23.50
N LYS A 159 -1.11 -14.97 23.18
CA LYS A 159 -0.65 -16.36 23.03
C LYS A 159 -1.54 -17.22 22.13
N ASN A 160 -2.13 -16.61 21.10
CA ASN A 160 -3.11 -17.26 20.23
C ASN A 160 -2.75 -17.14 18.74
N GLY A 161 -3.28 -18.06 17.95
CA GLY A 161 -3.04 -18.14 16.50
C GLY A 161 -4.32 -17.95 15.71
N TYR A 162 -4.18 -17.37 14.51
CA TYR A 162 -5.25 -17.20 13.55
C TYR A 162 -4.75 -17.50 12.13
N GLY A 163 -5.56 -18.22 11.36
CA GLY A 163 -5.33 -18.49 9.95
C GLY A 163 -6.47 -17.96 9.09
N LYS A 164 -6.14 -17.45 7.90
CA LYS A 164 -7.11 -16.95 6.91
C LYS A 164 -6.72 -17.35 5.50
N VAL A 165 -7.69 -17.85 4.74
CA VAL A 165 -7.59 -18.02 3.29
C VAL A 165 -8.53 -17.05 2.59
N THR A 166 -8.10 -16.46 1.48
CA THR A 166 -8.89 -15.51 0.70
C THR A 166 -8.75 -15.82 -0.79
N ALA A 167 -9.87 -15.88 -1.48
CA ALA A 167 -9.95 -15.95 -2.94
C ALA A 167 -10.63 -14.68 -3.45
N ASN A 168 -10.02 -14.02 -4.42
CA ASN A 168 -10.53 -12.83 -5.08
C ASN A 168 -10.83 -13.16 -6.55
N TYR A 169 -11.89 -12.56 -7.06
CA TYR A 169 -12.28 -12.59 -8.45
C TYR A 169 -12.44 -11.17 -8.98
N SER A 170 -11.59 -10.81 -9.95
CA SER A 170 -11.42 -9.47 -10.53
C SER A 170 -11.67 -9.44 -12.04
N GLY A 171 -12.28 -10.50 -12.60
CA GLY A 171 -12.50 -10.63 -14.05
C GLY A 171 -13.51 -9.67 -14.67
N PHE A 172 -14.40 -9.12 -13.83
CA PHE A 172 -15.21 -7.96 -14.16
C PHE A 172 -15.37 -7.10 -12.90
N TYR A 173 -15.88 -5.90 -13.06
CA TYR A 173 -16.08 -4.95 -11.96
C TYR A 173 -17.50 -5.04 -11.42
N PRO A 174 -17.74 -5.10 -10.09
CA PRO A 174 -16.80 -4.95 -8.97
C PRO A 174 -15.98 -6.22 -8.66
N VAL A 175 -14.99 -6.09 -7.78
CA VAL A 175 -14.17 -7.23 -7.30
C VAL A 175 -14.92 -7.98 -6.21
N PHE A 176 -14.99 -9.31 -6.35
CA PHE A 176 -15.61 -10.20 -5.37
C PHE A 176 -14.55 -10.96 -4.59
N SER A 177 -14.72 -11.07 -3.28
CA SER A 177 -13.81 -11.84 -2.43
C SER A 177 -14.59 -12.82 -1.56
N LEU A 178 -14.06 -14.03 -1.42
CA LEU A 178 -14.51 -15.03 -0.46
C LEU A 178 -13.34 -15.32 0.48
N SER A 179 -13.57 -15.28 1.79
CA SER A 179 -12.55 -15.61 2.77
C SER A 179 -13.06 -16.54 3.86
N ALA A 180 -12.21 -17.45 4.30
CA ALA A 180 -12.47 -18.31 5.44
C ALA A 180 -11.33 -18.16 6.44
N GLY A 181 -11.68 -18.13 7.73
CA GLY A 181 -10.71 -17.94 8.81
C GLY A 181 -11.03 -18.82 10.01
N THR A 182 -9.99 -19.17 10.76
CA THR A 182 -10.10 -19.91 12.01
C THR A 182 -9.03 -19.45 12.97
N GLY A 183 -9.35 -19.31 14.24
CA GLY A 183 -8.35 -18.96 15.24
C GLY A 183 -8.87 -18.99 16.66
N PHE A 184 -7.93 -18.86 17.58
CA PHE A 184 -8.21 -18.60 18.98
C PHE A 184 -8.18 -17.09 19.18
N MET A 185 -9.23 -16.58 19.79
CA MET A 185 -9.39 -15.18 20.12
C MET A 185 -9.31 -15.04 21.63
N SER A 186 -8.81 -13.89 22.10
CA SER A 186 -8.83 -13.57 23.52
C SER A 186 -8.97 -12.08 23.70
N ASN A 187 -9.56 -11.70 24.82
CA ASN A 187 -9.76 -10.31 25.16
C ASN A 187 -9.69 -10.12 26.69
N ILE A 188 -9.47 -8.88 27.10
CA ILE A 188 -9.30 -8.49 28.50
C ILE A 188 -10.48 -7.60 28.87
N PHE A 189 -11.20 -7.98 29.91
CA PHE A 189 -12.18 -7.11 30.55
C PHE A 189 -11.76 -6.80 31.99
N ARG A 190 -12.39 -5.77 32.54
CA ARG A 190 -12.20 -5.35 33.93
C ARG A 190 -13.45 -5.74 34.70
N ASN A 191 -13.30 -6.57 35.73
CA ASN A 191 -14.41 -7.09 36.51
C ASN A 191 -14.94 -6.03 37.51
N ALA A 192 -16.00 -6.35 38.26
CA ALA A 192 -16.61 -5.44 39.22
C ALA A 192 -15.69 -5.03 40.39
N GLU A 193 -14.63 -5.81 40.64
CA GLU A 193 -13.62 -5.59 41.68
C GLU A 193 -12.38 -4.83 41.16
N ASP A 194 -12.46 -4.27 39.95
CA ASP A 194 -11.36 -3.59 39.24
C ASP A 194 -10.18 -4.51 38.85
N SER A 195 -10.38 -5.82 38.95
CA SER A 195 -9.41 -6.84 38.52
C SER A 195 -9.49 -7.06 37.00
N LEU A 196 -8.35 -7.37 36.37
CA LEU A 196 -8.28 -7.67 34.94
C LEU A 196 -8.43 -9.17 34.73
N GLU A 197 -9.46 -9.57 33.99
CA GLU A 197 -9.72 -10.97 33.64
C GLU A 197 -9.60 -11.18 32.13
N PHE A 198 -9.06 -12.33 31.76
CA PHE A 198 -8.89 -12.76 30.37
C PHE A 198 -9.94 -13.80 30.05
N TYR A 199 -10.60 -13.66 28.91
CA TYR A 199 -11.42 -14.72 28.34
C TYR A 199 -10.93 -15.05 26.94
N SER A 200 -11.11 -16.31 26.54
CA SER A 200 -10.71 -16.83 25.24
C SER A 200 -11.78 -17.69 24.61
N TRP A 201 -11.84 -17.68 23.28
CA TRP A 201 -12.77 -18.49 22.50
C TRP A 201 -12.15 -18.94 21.19
N GLN A 202 -12.69 -19.99 20.58
CA GLN A 202 -12.38 -20.35 19.21
C GLN A 202 -13.39 -19.72 18.26
N GLU A 203 -12.91 -19.08 17.20
CA GLU A 203 -13.74 -18.46 16.17
C GLU A 203 -13.44 -19.06 14.80
N ASN A 204 -14.50 -19.45 14.09
CA ASN A 204 -14.45 -19.76 12.67
C ASN A 204 -15.30 -18.74 11.93
N SER A 205 -14.82 -18.26 10.79
CA SER A 205 -15.52 -17.25 10.00
C SER A 205 -15.52 -17.58 8.53
N LEU A 206 -16.62 -17.29 7.84
CA LEU A 206 -16.75 -17.29 6.39
C LEU A 206 -17.29 -15.94 5.96
N ALA A 207 -16.57 -15.20 5.13
CA ALA A 207 -16.93 -13.85 4.70
C ALA A 207 -16.99 -13.73 3.17
N GLY A 208 -18.03 -13.07 2.67
CA GLY A 208 -18.15 -12.60 1.30
C GLY A 208 -18.03 -11.07 1.26
N ARG A 209 -17.18 -10.54 0.39
CA ARG A 209 -16.93 -9.11 0.25
C ARG A 209 -17.06 -8.67 -1.19
N ILE A 210 -17.65 -7.50 -1.41
CA ILE A 210 -17.70 -6.81 -2.70
C ILE A 210 -16.92 -5.51 -2.56
N SER A 211 -16.02 -5.21 -3.49
CA SER A 211 -15.19 -4.01 -3.44
C SER A 211 -15.05 -3.32 -4.80
N ILE A 212 -14.98 -2.00 -4.74
CA ILE A 212 -14.88 -1.06 -5.86
C ILE A 212 -13.55 -0.32 -5.67
N PRO A 213 -12.42 -0.89 -6.14
CA PRO A 213 -11.14 -0.18 -6.16
C PRO A 213 -11.13 0.81 -7.34
N VAL A 214 -10.70 2.04 -7.08
CA VAL A 214 -10.64 3.14 -8.05
C VAL A 214 -9.27 3.78 -7.99
N ASN A 215 -8.50 3.61 -9.07
CA ASN A 215 -7.22 4.30 -9.22
C ASN A 215 -7.49 5.74 -9.69
N LEU A 216 -7.19 6.71 -8.82
CA LEU A 216 -7.33 8.15 -9.07
C LEU A 216 -5.98 8.82 -9.33
N SER A 217 -4.92 8.04 -9.58
CA SER A 217 -3.55 8.53 -9.73
C SER A 217 -3.45 9.48 -10.92
N ARG A 218 -2.80 10.63 -10.71
CA ARG A 218 -2.63 11.66 -11.76
C ARG A 218 -1.35 12.45 -11.54
N GLY A 219 -0.55 12.59 -12.59
CA GLY A 219 0.72 13.31 -12.54
C GLY A 219 1.65 12.71 -11.49
N ALA A 220 2.12 13.54 -10.55
CA ALA A 220 3.00 13.11 -9.47
C ALA A 220 2.27 12.51 -8.25
N PHE A 221 0.95 12.28 -8.32
CA PHE A 221 0.15 11.73 -7.22
C PHE A 221 -0.23 10.28 -7.46
N PHE A 222 0.10 9.43 -6.50
CA PHE A 222 -0.43 8.07 -6.38
C PHE A 222 -1.70 8.14 -5.54
N GLN A 223 -2.83 7.69 -6.09
CA GLN A 223 -4.12 7.76 -5.42
C GLN A 223 -4.95 6.49 -5.67
N ASN A 224 -5.47 5.91 -4.60
CA ASN A 224 -6.40 4.78 -4.64
C ASN A 224 -7.54 5.03 -3.66
N LEU A 225 -8.77 4.79 -4.11
CA LEU A 225 -9.99 4.82 -3.31
C LEU A 225 -10.65 3.45 -3.39
N GLU A 226 -11.04 2.87 -2.27
CA GLU A 226 -11.74 1.60 -2.23
C GLU A 226 -12.99 1.71 -1.36
N ILE A 227 -14.14 1.43 -1.97
CA ILE A 227 -15.42 1.26 -1.26
C ILE A 227 -15.69 -0.24 -1.20
N SER A 228 -16.10 -0.76 -0.05
CA SER A 228 -16.47 -2.17 0.05
C SER A 228 -17.59 -2.43 1.04
N ALA A 229 -18.30 -3.53 0.80
CA ALA A 229 -19.27 -4.11 1.72
C ALA A 229 -18.89 -5.56 1.98
N GLU A 230 -19.05 -6.00 3.22
CA GLU A 230 -18.74 -7.36 3.65
C GLU A 230 -19.91 -7.95 4.43
N TYR A 231 -20.16 -9.23 4.19
CA TYR A 231 -21.04 -10.07 4.98
C TYR A 231 -20.21 -11.22 5.54
N GLN A 232 -20.29 -11.47 6.84
CA GLN A 232 -19.51 -12.53 7.49
C GLN A 232 -20.42 -13.39 8.37
N SER A 233 -20.33 -14.71 8.21
CA SER A 233 -20.89 -15.68 9.14
C SER A 233 -19.79 -16.12 10.10
N ILE A 234 -20.03 -15.94 11.39
CA ILE A 234 -19.10 -16.27 12.47
C ILE A 234 -19.69 -17.40 13.30
N PHE A 235 -18.85 -18.34 13.70
CA PHE A 235 -19.17 -19.43 14.61
C PHE A 235 -18.17 -19.43 15.76
N GLN A 236 -18.66 -19.23 16.98
CA GLN A 236 -17.87 -19.19 18.19
C GLN A 236 -18.13 -20.42 19.07
N ARG A 237 -17.06 -20.97 19.63
CA ARG A 237 -17.14 -22.11 20.56
C ARG A 237 -16.07 -22.04 21.64
N ASN A 238 -16.28 -22.82 22.70
CA ASN A 238 -15.33 -23.05 23.81
C ASN A 238 -14.89 -21.74 24.46
N ILE A 239 -15.86 -20.98 24.96
CA ILE A 239 -15.56 -19.76 25.69
C ILE A 239 -15.09 -20.15 27.10
N GLU A 240 -13.85 -19.80 27.43
CA GLU A 240 -13.15 -20.19 28.66
C GLU A 240 -12.82 -18.94 29.51
N ASN A 241 -12.63 -19.15 30.82
CA ASN A 241 -12.25 -18.13 31.81
C ASN A 241 -13.26 -16.99 32.00
N ILE A 242 -14.56 -17.30 32.01
CA ILE A 242 -15.60 -16.35 32.39
C ILE A 242 -16.18 -16.81 33.73
N HIS A 243 -15.80 -16.14 34.81
CA HIS A 243 -16.37 -16.32 36.15
C HIS A 243 -17.38 -15.22 36.46
N LEU A 244 -18.29 -14.95 35.53
CA LEU A 244 -19.35 -13.98 35.70
C LEU A 244 -20.70 -14.67 35.52
N GLU A 245 -21.47 -14.76 36.61
CA GLU A 245 -22.87 -15.22 36.60
C GLU A 245 -23.76 -14.39 35.65
N ASP A 246 -23.30 -13.19 35.25
CA ASP A 246 -24.06 -12.21 34.46
C ASP A 246 -23.71 -12.16 32.96
N PHE A 247 -22.62 -12.80 32.51
CA PHE A 247 -22.20 -12.80 31.09
C PHE A 247 -22.16 -14.21 30.52
N ASP A 248 -23.31 -14.69 30.07
CA ASP A 248 -23.43 -15.92 29.29
C ASP A 248 -22.98 -15.63 27.84
N PHE A 249 -21.67 -15.66 27.60
CA PHE A 249 -21.15 -15.76 26.25
C PHE A 249 -21.39 -17.19 25.79
N GLY A 250 -22.59 -17.45 25.25
CA GLY A 250 -22.94 -18.76 24.71
C GLY A 250 -22.01 -19.13 23.55
N ASN A 251 -21.93 -20.44 23.24
CA ASN A 251 -21.45 -20.88 21.93
C ASN A 251 -22.54 -20.60 20.90
N GLY A 252 -22.18 -20.14 19.69
CA GLY A 252 -23.23 -19.82 18.72
C GLY A 252 -22.73 -19.35 17.36
N ARG A 253 -23.70 -19.29 16.43
CA ARG A 253 -23.52 -18.78 15.08
C ARG A 253 -24.22 -17.44 14.93
N PHE A 254 -23.54 -16.48 14.35
CA PHE A 254 -24.13 -15.18 14.04
C PHE A 254 -23.56 -14.62 12.74
N ASN A 255 -24.24 -13.61 12.21
CA ASN A 255 -23.83 -12.95 10.99
C ASN A 255 -23.59 -11.48 11.26
N THR A 256 -22.56 -10.93 10.63
CA THR A 256 -22.22 -9.51 10.68
C THR A 256 -22.25 -8.94 9.26
N GLY A 257 -22.55 -7.65 9.18
CA GLY A 257 -22.51 -6.88 7.96
C GLY A 257 -21.69 -5.62 8.19
N GLY A 258 -20.85 -5.28 7.22
CA GLY A 258 -19.99 -4.13 7.31
C GLY A 258 -19.88 -3.36 6.00
N VAL A 259 -19.64 -2.06 6.11
CA VAL A 259 -19.28 -1.19 4.99
C VAL A 259 -18.00 -0.46 5.35
N SER A 260 -17.10 -0.31 4.39
CA SER A 260 -15.85 0.42 4.59
C SER A 260 -15.47 1.26 3.38
N LEU A 261 -14.78 2.35 3.67
CA LEU A 261 -14.19 3.26 2.71
C LEU A 261 -12.74 3.50 3.09
N SER A 262 -11.83 3.31 2.15
CA SER A 262 -10.42 3.60 2.34
C SER A 262 -9.88 4.44 1.19
N TYR A 263 -9.01 5.38 1.53
CA TYR A 263 -8.33 6.25 0.57
C TYR A 263 -6.86 6.33 0.94
N LEU A 264 -6.00 6.21 -0.06
CA LEU A 264 -4.58 6.45 0.02
C LEU A 264 -4.22 7.39 -1.11
N GLY A 265 -3.78 8.60 -0.79
CA GLY A 265 -3.34 9.59 -1.76
C GLY A 265 -2.06 10.26 -1.30
N TYR A 266 -0.98 10.20 -2.08
CA TYR A 266 0.25 10.90 -1.75
C TYR A 266 1.06 11.30 -2.98
N LYS A 267 1.80 12.40 -2.83
CA LYS A 267 2.76 12.86 -3.83
C LYS A 267 4.00 11.97 -3.83
N GLN A 268 4.49 11.62 -5.01
CA GLN A 268 5.75 10.91 -5.21
C GLN A 268 6.88 11.56 -4.42
N MET A 269 7.68 10.73 -3.76
CA MET A 269 8.73 11.14 -2.84
C MET A 269 10.08 11.28 -3.54
N SER A 270 10.89 12.25 -3.10
CA SER A 270 12.33 12.24 -3.41
C SER A 270 13.01 11.12 -2.63
N VAL A 271 14.13 10.60 -3.15
CA VAL A 271 14.97 9.58 -2.49
C VAL A 271 15.39 10.01 -1.07
N ARG A 272 15.52 11.33 -0.82
CA ARG A 272 15.88 11.87 0.50
C ARG A 272 14.70 12.04 1.45
N ASP A 273 13.47 12.07 0.97
CA ASP A 273 12.30 12.29 1.82
C ASP A 273 11.99 11.03 2.65
N PHE A 274 11.50 11.24 3.87
CA PHE A 274 11.07 10.16 4.77
C PHE A 274 9.59 9.87 4.69
N TYR A 275 8.80 10.93 4.56
CA TYR A 275 7.38 10.87 4.28
C TYR A 275 7.05 11.69 3.03
N PRO A 276 5.91 11.40 2.38
CA PRO A 276 5.40 12.26 1.32
C PRO A 276 5.30 13.71 1.77
N LYS A 277 5.58 14.66 0.87
CA LYS A 277 5.42 16.09 1.18
C LYS A 277 3.97 16.54 1.22
N PHE A 278 3.10 15.82 0.53
CA PHE A 278 1.67 16.09 0.56
C PHE A 278 0.93 14.78 0.36
N GLY A 279 -0.05 14.51 1.20
CA GLY A 279 -0.88 13.33 1.08
C GLY A 279 -1.78 13.12 2.27
N ALA A 280 -2.71 12.19 2.11
CA ALA A 280 -3.59 11.71 3.14
C ALA A 280 -3.82 10.22 2.95
N LEU A 281 -3.84 9.50 4.07
CA LEU A 281 -4.43 8.18 4.18
C LEU A 281 -5.61 8.29 5.12
N PHE A 282 -6.77 7.76 4.73
CA PHE A 282 -7.83 7.53 5.68
C PHE A 282 -8.52 6.20 5.44
N ARG A 283 -9.06 5.64 6.52
CA ARG A 283 -9.88 4.43 6.51
C ARG A 283 -11.04 4.66 7.45
N THR A 284 -12.23 4.37 6.98
CA THR A 284 -13.45 4.38 7.80
C THR A 284 -14.22 3.10 7.58
N GLY A 285 -14.86 2.61 8.63
CA GLY A 285 -15.66 1.39 8.58
C GLY A 285 -16.79 1.44 9.58
N TYR A 286 -17.89 0.80 9.23
CA TYR A 286 -19.00 0.52 10.12
C TYR A 286 -19.35 -0.95 10.00
N GLU A 287 -19.39 -1.66 11.11
CA GLU A 287 -19.75 -3.07 11.21
C GLU A 287 -20.82 -3.26 12.27
N GLN A 288 -21.73 -4.18 12.02
CA GLN A 288 -22.79 -4.53 12.96
C GLN A 288 -23.17 -6.00 12.83
N THR A 289 -23.63 -6.58 13.93
CA THR A 289 -24.36 -7.86 13.92
C THR A 289 -25.71 -7.69 13.22
N LEU A 290 -26.07 -8.61 12.32
CA LEU A 290 -27.34 -8.57 11.59
C LEU A 290 -28.49 -9.15 12.43
N THR A 291 -29.72 -8.72 12.14
CA THR A 291 -30.92 -8.96 12.96
C THR A 291 -31.30 -10.45 13.11
N LYS A 292 -31.86 -10.80 14.29
CA LYS A 292 -32.20 -12.16 14.79
C LYS A 292 -31.01 -13.05 15.16
N SER A 293 -29.88 -12.46 15.55
CA SER A 293 -28.84 -13.20 16.24
C SER A 293 -28.97 -13.02 17.75
N ASP A 294 -28.60 -14.04 18.52
CA ASP A 294 -28.35 -13.90 19.95
C ASP A 294 -27.19 -12.94 20.22
N TYR A 295 -26.34 -12.66 19.21
CA TYR A 295 -25.20 -11.76 19.33
C TYR A 295 -25.53 -10.34 18.88
N HIS A 296 -25.11 -9.38 19.71
CA HIS A 296 -25.24 -7.96 19.44
C HIS A 296 -23.89 -7.25 19.52
N GLY A 297 -23.59 -6.46 18.49
CA GLY A 297 -22.43 -5.59 18.49
C GLY A 297 -22.45 -4.61 17.32
N GLU A 298 -21.88 -3.44 17.55
CA GLU A 298 -21.66 -2.41 16.54
C GLU A 298 -20.26 -1.82 16.71
N LEU A 299 -19.58 -1.52 15.62
CA LEU A 299 -18.28 -0.87 15.57
C LEU A 299 -18.29 0.20 14.49
N PHE A 300 -17.94 1.42 14.86
CA PHE A 300 -17.55 2.47 13.93
C PHE A 300 -16.10 2.84 14.16
N SER A 301 -15.30 2.90 13.09
CA SER A 301 -13.90 3.32 13.18
C SER A 301 -13.54 4.28 12.06
N PHE A 302 -12.76 5.29 12.40
CA PHE A 302 -12.20 6.29 11.50
C PHE A 302 -10.73 6.51 11.85
N VAL A 303 -9.84 6.33 10.87
CA VAL A 303 -8.40 6.54 11.01
C VAL A 303 -7.95 7.47 9.90
N PHE A 304 -7.23 8.52 10.25
CA PHE A 304 -6.66 9.51 9.33
C PHE A 304 -5.17 9.71 9.63
N THR A 305 -4.37 9.79 8.58
CA THR A 305 -2.96 10.18 8.62
C THR A 305 -2.72 11.19 7.50
N GLY A 306 -2.34 12.41 7.86
CA GLY A 306 -1.90 13.42 6.91
C GLY A 306 -0.40 13.38 6.73
N PHE A 307 0.06 13.84 5.57
CA PHE A 307 1.46 14.08 5.26
C PHE A 307 1.63 15.50 4.75
N LEU A 308 2.47 16.27 5.42
CA LEU A 308 2.70 17.69 5.17
C LEU A 308 4.21 17.96 5.11
N PRO A 309 4.66 19.00 4.38
CA PRO A 309 6.06 19.37 4.38
C PRO A 309 6.44 19.89 5.78
N GLY A 310 7.65 19.56 6.24
CA GLY A 310 8.22 20.17 7.43
C GLY A 310 8.81 21.54 7.14
N PHE A 311 9.30 22.21 8.19
CA PHE A 311 9.90 23.55 8.09
C PHE A 311 11.15 23.66 7.20
N PHE A 312 11.91 22.57 7.02
CA PHE A 312 13.14 22.56 6.22
C PHE A 312 13.08 21.51 5.10
N ALA A 313 14.01 21.62 4.14
CA ALA A 313 14.16 20.65 3.06
C ALA A 313 14.29 19.23 3.64
N HIS A 314 13.56 18.27 3.06
CA HIS A 314 13.52 16.87 3.52
C HIS A 314 12.89 16.60 4.89
N HIS A 315 12.48 17.64 5.65
CA HIS A 315 11.69 17.47 6.86
C HIS A 315 10.22 17.20 6.51
N SER A 316 9.52 16.44 7.35
CA SER A 316 8.14 16.06 7.11
C SER A 316 7.34 16.05 8.40
N PHE A 317 6.10 16.50 8.31
CA PHE A 317 5.15 16.52 9.42
C PHE A 317 4.00 15.55 9.14
N ARG A 318 3.68 14.71 10.11
CA ARG A 318 2.68 13.65 10.00
C ARG A 318 1.66 13.76 11.13
N PRO A 319 0.58 14.53 10.94
CA PRO A 319 -0.55 14.50 11.85
C PRO A 319 -1.32 13.20 11.68
N GLY A 320 -1.80 12.66 12.78
CA GLY A 320 -2.69 11.50 12.82
C GLY A 320 -3.86 11.75 13.74
N PHE A 321 -5.03 11.33 13.30
CA PHE A 321 -6.25 11.33 14.09
C PHE A 321 -6.93 10.00 13.91
N ALA A 322 -7.47 9.45 14.98
CA ALA A 322 -8.22 8.23 14.89
C ALA A 322 -9.32 8.25 15.96
N TYR A 323 -10.50 7.76 15.59
CA TYR A 323 -11.67 7.63 16.44
C TYR A 323 -12.31 6.26 16.25
N GLU A 324 -12.64 5.59 17.35
CA GLU A 324 -13.36 4.31 17.33
C GLU A 324 -14.43 4.32 18.40
N TRP A 325 -15.61 3.86 18.00
CA TRP A 325 -16.79 3.72 18.85
C TRP A 325 -17.29 2.29 18.71
N GLN A 326 -17.52 1.64 19.84
CA GLN A 326 -17.93 0.25 19.87
C GLN A 326 -19.07 0.05 20.87
N ASN A 327 -20.11 -0.67 20.48
CA ASN A 327 -21.27 -0.94 21.32
C ASN A 327 -21.64 -2.42 21.27
N PRO A 328 -21.01 -3.26 22.10
CA PRO A 328 -21.30 -4.70 22.16
C PRO A 328 -22.63 -5.04 22.86
N LEU A 329 -23.50 -4.05 23.13
CA LEU A 329 -24.80 -4.19 23.82
C LEU A 329 -24.78 -5.22 24.98
N LEU A 330 -23.92 -4.94 25.99
CA LEU A 330 -23.63 -5.75 27.19
C LEU A 330 -24.83 -6.06 28.12
N LYS A 331 -26.07 -5.89 27.66
CA LYS A 331 -27.30 -6.02 28.44
C LYS A 331 -28.02 -7.36 28.21
N TYR A 332 -27.61 -8.14 27.21
CA TYR A 332 -28.26 -9.39 26.81
C TYR A 332 -27.22 -10.52 26.72
N ARG A 333 -27.66 -11.78 26.88
CA ARG A 333 -26.88 -12.96 26.45
C ARG A 333 -26.41 -12.73 25.02
N GLY A 334 -25.12 -12.99 24.72
CA GLY A 334 -24.53 -12.78 23.39
C GLY A 334 -24.07 -11.34 23.09
N SER A 335 -23.06 -10.85 23.80
CA SER A 335 -22.37 -9.62 23.41
C SER A 335 -21.19 -9.93 22.49
N TYR A 336 -21.03 -9.22 21.37
CA TYR A 336 -19.90 -9.41 20.46
C TYR A 336 -19.00 -8.17 20.35
N VAL A 337 -17.70 -8.37 20.58
CA VAL A 337 -16.66 -7.35 20.45
C VAL A 337 -15.91 -7.57 19.16
N PHE A 338 -16.19 -6.75 18.16
CA PHE A 338 -15.39 -6.64 16.94
C PHE A 338 -13.92 -6.30 17.23
N PRO A 339 -12.96 -6.85 16.45
CA PRO A 339 -11.58 -6.41 16.51
C PRO A 339 -11.47 -4.96 16.03
N GLY A 340 -10.89 -4.09 16.86
CA GLY A 340 -10.68 -2.68 16.51
C GLY A 340 -9.72 -2.48 15.33
N TYR A 341 -9.94 -1.44 14.55
CA TYR A 341 -9.06 -1.05 13.44
C TYR A 341 -7.85 -0.22 13.92
N MET A 342 -7.86 0.19 15.18
CA MET A 342 -6.83 1.04 15.78
C MET A 342 -5.78 0.25 16.55
N LEU A 343 -4.51 0.60 16.34
CA LEU A 343 -3.45 0.19 17.26
C LEU A 343 -3.46 1.07 18.53
N TYR A 344 -3.53 0.41 19.69
CA TYR A 344 -3.36 1.02 21.01
C TYR A 344 -2.00 1.74 21.15
N TYR A 345 -1.88 2.64 22.12
CA TYR A 345 -0.60 3.29 22.44
C TYR A 345 0.42 2.27 22.92
N ARG A 346 1.69 2.46 22.55
CA ARG A 346 2.81 1.67 23.08
C ARG A 346 2.88 1.90 24.60
N GLY A 347 2.95 0.81 25.37
CA GLY A 347 3.03 0.85 26.84
C GLY A 347 1.69 0.94 27.57
N TYR A 348 0.56 0.82 26.88
CA TYR A 348 -0.75 0.67 27.50
C TYR A 348 -1.32 -0.71 27.19
N GLU A 349 -1.99 -1.30 28.17
CA GLU A 349 -2.71 -2.55 27.97
C GLU A 349 -3.87 -2.37 26.98
N SER A 350 -4.05 -3.40 26.15
CA SER A 350 -5.11 -3.52 25.16
C SER A 350 -6.40 -3.98 25.84
N VAL A 351 -6.97 -3.08 26.64
CA VAL A 351 -8.29 -3.26 27.26
C VAL A 351 -9.37 -2.81 26.28
N PHE A 352 -10.56 -3.41 26.34
CA PHE A 352 -11.72 -2.96 25.60
C PHE A 352 -12.15 -1.52 25.98
N TYR A 353 -12.44 -0.67 24.99
CA TYR A 353 -12.96 0.70 25.19
C TYR A 353 -14.20 0.95 24.34
N LYS A 354 -15.25 1.51 24.96
CA LYS A 354 -16.47 1.93 24.24
C LYS A 354 -16.20 3.07 23.26
N GLU A 355 -15.37 4.02 23.66
CA GLU A 355 -14.97 5.18 22.86
C GLU A 355 -13.46 5.41 23.00
N LEU A 356 -12.77 5.48 21.86
CA LEU A 356 -11.35 5.71 21.79
C LEU A 356 -11.04 6.86 20.83
N ILE A 357 -10.39 7.91 21.33
CA ILE A 357 -9.87 9.01 20.52
C ILE A 357 -8.35 9.04 20.62
N LYS A 358 -7.69 9.13 19.46
CA LYS A 358 -6.24 9.20 19.32
C LYS A 358 -5.83 10.36 18.43
N LEU A 359 -4.91 11.16 18.96
CA LEU A 359 -4.23 12.24 18.25
C LEU A 359 -2.73 11.98 18.29
N SER A 360 -2.06 12.11 17.15
CA SER A 360 -0.62 11.99 17.03
C SER A 360 -0.06 13.07 16.13
N ALA A 361 1.15 13.54 16.47
CA ALA A 361 1.90 14.48 15.67
C ALA A 361 3.36 14.01 15.65
N ASP A 362 3.81 13.51 14.50
CA ASP A 362 5.18 13.07 14.30
C ASP A 362 5.90 14.07 13.39
N TYR A 363 7.11 14.51 13.78
CA TYR A 363 8.00 15.35 12.97
C TYR A 363 9.28 14.57 12.67
N ALA A 364 9.49 14.25 11.39
CA ALA A 364 10.63 13.48 10.92
C ALA A 364 11.62 14.37 10.19
N PHE A 365 12.91 14.20 10.50
CA PHE A 365 14.00 14.95 9.88
C PHE A 365 15.22 14.05 9.60
N PRO A 366 15.97 14.31 8.53
CA PRO A 366 17.26 13.66 8.29
C PRO A 366 18.24 14.07 9.38
N PHE A 367 18.70 13.11 10.16
CA PHE A 367 19.74 13.35 11.15
C PHE A 367 21.13 13.16 10.54
N LEU A 368 21.33 12.09 9.76
CA LEU A 368 22.56 11.85 8.99
C LEU A 368 22.23 11.26 7.62
N LEU A 369 22.61 11.96 6.56
CA LEU A 369 22.57 11.49 5.18
C LEU A 369 24.01 11.36 4.68
N PRO A 370 24.60 10.15 4.62
CA PRO A 370 25.89 10.00 3.93
C PRO A 370 25.72 10.37 2.44
N ARG A 371 26.64 11.15 1.89
CA ARG A 371 26.77 11.43 0.44
C ARG A 371 28.19 11.09 -0.06
N PRO A 372 28.37 10.77 -1.35
CA PRO A 372 28.95 9.51 -1.80
C PRO A 372 30.30 9.68 -2.53
N CYS A 373 31.12 8.61 -2.55
CA CYS A 373 32.08 8.22 -3.62
C CYS A 373 33.09 7.21 -3.06
N THR A 374 32.79 5.91 -3.10
CA THR A 374 33.78 4.83 -3.30
C THR A 374 33.11 3.47 -3.18
N GLY A 375 33.24 2.66 -4.25
CA GLY A 375 33.23 1.20 -4.13
C GLY A 375 31.86 0.50 -4.19
N VAL A 376 31.74 -0.40 -5.16
CA VAL A 376 30.75 -1.46 -5.21
C VAL A 376 30.75 -2.24 -3.89
N GLY A 377 29.59 -2.34 -3.22
CA GLY A 377 29.39 -3.30 -2.10
C GLY A 377 28.81 -2.77 -0.80
N THR A 378 28.55 -1.46 -0.62
CA THR A 378 28.05 -0.94 0.66
C THR A 378 26.55 -0.61 0.66
N LEU A 379 25.77 -1.35 1.44
CA LEU A 379 24.37 -1.03 1.79
C LEU A 379 24.35 0.19 2.72
N TYR A 380 24.03 1.38 2.19
CA TYR A 380 23.92 2.58 3.02
C TYR A 380 22.58 2.63 3.75
N LYS A 381 22.68 2.73 5.08
CA LYS A 381 21.57 2.83 6.03
C LYS A 381 21.16 4.28 6.21
N LYS A 382 19.88 4.61 6.03
CA LYS A 382 19.33 5.94 6.31
C LYS A 382 19.10 6.05 7.82
N ASN A 383 19.75 7.00 8.48
CA ASN A 383 19.56 7.24 9.92
C ASN A 383 18.56 8.39 10.11
N GLU A 384 17.45 8.10 10.79
CA GLU A 384 16.35 9.04 11.02
C GLU A 384 16.38 9.57 12.45
N GLY A 385 16.13 10.88 12.60
CA GLY A 385 15.65 11.45 13.85
C GLY A 385 14.14 11.66 13.75
N GLN A 386 13.38 11.11 14.69
CA GLN A 386 11.94 11.37 14.80
C GLN A 386 11.63 11.96 16.18
N CYS A 387 11.00 13.13 16.19
CA CYS A 387 10.35 13.67 17.38
C CYS A 387 8.85 13.39 17.24
N PHE A 388 8.25 12.74 18.23
CA PHE A 388 6.81 12.47 18.22
C PHE A 388 6.13 12.96 19.50
N CYS A 389 4.88 13.40 19.36
CA CYS A 389 3.97 13.67 20.46
C CYS A 389 2.67 12.92 20.21
N ARG A 390 2.19 12.19 21.23
CA ARG A 390 1.00 11.36 21.14
C ARG A 390 0.07 11.66 22.31
N PHE A 391 -1.19 11.94 22.01
CA PHE A 391 -2.22 12.25 22.98
C PHE A 391 -3.45 11.36 22.76
N GLY A 392 -3.84 10.64 23.81
CA GLY A 392 -5.02 9.78 23.79
C GLY A 392 -6.02 10.13 24.86
N LYS A 393 -7.28 10.18 24.45
CA LYS A 393 -8.42 10.25 25.37
C LYS A 393 -9.24 8.99 25.20
N ARG A 394 -9.48 8.29 26.31
CA ARG A 394 -10.32 7.10 26.36
C ARG A 394 -11.54 7.40 27.20
N ARG A 395 -12.68 6.82 26.84
CA ARG A 395 -13.88 6.88 27.67
C ARG A 395 -14.46 5.48 27.79
N VAL A 396 -14.59 5.02 29.02
CA VAL A 396 -15.27 3.77 29.34
C VAL A 396 -16.54 4.09 30.11
N ARG A 397 -17.61 3.36 29.83
CA ARG A 397 -18.85 3.41 30.60
C ARG A 397 -19.17 1.98 31.03
N TYR A 398 -18.72 1.60 32.22
CA TYR A 398 -19.17 0.37 32.88
C TYR A 398 -20.53 0.63 33.56
N PHE A 399 -21.43 -0.35 33.52
CA PHE A 399 -22.79 -0.21 34.09
C PHE A 399 -22.78 -0.23 35.63
N TYR A 400 -21.73 -0.77 36.24
CA TYR A 400 -21.46 -0.68 37.67
C TYR A 400 -20.25 0.25 37.90
N GLN A 401 -20.54 1.45 38.41
CA GLN A 401 -19.62 2.47 38.92
C GLN A 401 -18.72 3.31 37.96
N LYS A 402 -18.76 4.61 38.25
CA LYS A 402 -17.84 5.73 37.95
C LYS A 402 -17.26 5.87 36.52
N LEU A 403 -17.49 7.05 35.92
CA LEU A 403 -16.70 7.53 34.78
C LEU A 403 -15.21 7.57 35.16
N SER A 404 -14.42 6.69 34.57
CA SER A 404 -12.96 6.75 34.62
C SER A 404 -12.44 7.41 33.34
N PHE A 405 -11.88 8.62 33.49
CA PHE A 405 -11.15 9.31 32.42
C PHE A 405 -9.66 9.00 32.55
N LEU A 406 -9.15 8.09 31.73
CA LEU A 406 -7.70 7.87 31.63
C LEU A 406 -7.14 8.77 30.52
N ARG A 407 -6.33 9.75 30.92
CA ARG A 407 -5.53 10.58 30.00
C ARG A 407 -4.14 9.97 29.88
N GLY A 408 -3.82 9.47 28.70
CA GLY A 408 -2.46 9.04 28.38
C GLY A 408 -1.70 10.17 27.69
N ARG A 409 -0.64 10.68 28.33
CA ARG A 409 0.27 11.69 27.75
C ARG A 409 1.66 11.08 27.67
N HIS A 410 2.21 10.95 26.46
CA HIS A 410 3.65 10.70 26.31
C HIS A 410 4.37 12.03 26.07
N PRO A 411 5.43 12.36 26.84
CA PRO A 411 6.25 13.53 26.58
C PRO A 411 6.96 13.40 25.23
N VAL A 412 7.37 14.53 24.65
CA VAL A 412 8.18 14.59 23.43
C VAL A 412 9.42 13.72 23.66
N ARG A 413 9.56 12.64 22.89
CA ARG A 413 10.75 11.78 22.89
C ARG A 413 11.39 11.83 21.52
N LEU A 414 12.71 12.04 21.52
CA LEU A 414 13.54 11.83 20.35
C LEU A 414 13.81 10.33 20.25
N GLN A 415 13.41 9.70 19.15
CA GLN A 415 13.74 8.31 18.87
C GLN A 415 14.56 8.22 17.58
N LEU A 416 15.73 7.60 17.69
CA LEU A 416 16.57 7.24 16.56
C LEU A 416 16.15 5.84 16.12
N LEU A 417 15.60 5.71 14.91
CA LEU A 417 15.18 4.42 14.37
C LEU A 417 16.08 4.03 13.20
N PRO A 418 16.72 2.86 13.23
CA PRO A 418 17.37 2.29 12.07
C PRO A 418 16.32 1.69 11.11
N PHE A 419 16.25 2.18 9.87
CA PHE A 419 15.42 1.57 8.84
C PHE A 419 16.23 0.55 8.03
N VAL A 420 15.72 -0.67 7.89
CA VAL A 420 16.26 -1.72 7.02
C VAL A 420 15.30 -1.90 5.85
N LYS A 421 15.80 -1.66 4.64
CA LYS A 421 15.03 -1.90 3.41
C LYS A 421 15.06 -3.39 3.13
N HIS A 422 13.93 -4.08 3.25
CA HIS A 422 13.78 -5.41 2.66
C HIS A 422 13.41 -5.23 1.18
N HIS A 423 14.08 -6.01 0.33
CA HIS A 423 14.04 -5.93 -1.12
C HIS A 423 12.66 -6.18 -1.71
#